data_AF-A0A0F9I8K2-F1
#
_entry.id   AF-A0A0F9I8K2-F1
#
_cell.length_a   1.000
_cell.length_b   1.000
_cell.length_c   1.000
_cell.angle_alpha   90.00
_cell.angle_beta   90.00
_cell.angle_gamma   90.00
#
_symmetry.space_group_name_H-M   'P 1'
#
loop_
_entity.id
_entity.type
_entity.pdbx_description
1 polymer ?
#
loop_
_entity_poly.entity_id
_entity_poly.type
_entity_poly.pdbx_seq_one_letter_code
_entity_poly.pdbx_strand_id
1 'polypeptide(L)'
;MIEFKDHITRELVQTEKHKLFVFGDNVVRRGLGGQAKEMRGEPNAIGIITKFYPSMTDSSFLNDSFYKRWLELSANDILQIFLFPYIVVWPRMGIGTGLAQLQEKAPKIFRTIELIKLKLEMTD
;
A
#
# COMPACT_ATOMS: atom_id res chain seq x y z
N MET A 1 14.14 -4.11 8.02
CA MET A 1 13.38 -5.29 8.52
C MET A 1 11.91 -5.24 8.07
N ILE A 2 11.45 -6.30 7.40
CA ILE A 2 10.08 -6.46 6.89
C ILE A 2 9.49 -7.78 7.43
N GLU A 3 8.19 -7.78 7.74
CA GLU A 3 7.44 -8.98 8.16
C GLU A 3 6.25 -9.19 7.23
N PHE A 4 6.08 -10.41 6.73
CA PHE A 4 4.94 -10.77 5.89
C PHE A 4 3.82 -11.39 6.70
N LYS A 5 2.62 -10.83 6.62
CA LYS A 5 1.43 -11.37 7.31
C LYS A 5 0.28 -11.66 6.36
N ASP A 6 -0.43 -12.74 6.68
CA ASP A 6 -1.75 -13.08 6.15
C ASP A 6 -2.84 -12.51 7.08
N HIS A 7 -4.05 -12.32 6.56
CA HIS A 7 -5.25 -11.95 7.35
C HIS A 7 -5.06 -10.82 8.37
N ILE A 8 -4.52 -9.68 7.93
CA ILE A 8 -4.33 -8.52 8.81
C ILE A 8 -5.69 -7.92 9.19
N THR A 9 -6.01 -7.90 10.48
CA THR A 9 -7.22 -7.29 11.06
C THR A 9 -6.88 -5.97 11.75
N ARG A 10 -7.90 -5.12 11.98
CA ARG A 10 -7.74 -3.88 12.74
C ARG A 10 -7.25 -4.11 14.16
N GLU A 11 -7.76 -5.15 14.83
CA GLU A 11 -7.32 -5.53 16.17
C GLU A 11 -5.82 -5.86 16.18
N LEU A 12 -5.33 -6.58 15.17
CA LEU A 12 -3.90 -6.85 15.03
C LEU A 12 -3.09 -5.56 14.85
N VAL A 13 -3.57 -4.64 14.00
CA VAL A 13 -2.93 -3.34 13.78
C VAL A 13 -2.84 -2.55 15.09
N GLN A 14 -3.92 -2.53 15.86
CA GLN A 14 -4.01 -1.80 17.13
C GLN A 14 -3.22 -2.44 18.28
N THR A 15 -3.00 -3.75 18.25
CA THR A 15 -2.22 -4.46 19.27
C THR A 15 -0.72 -4.37 19.00
N GLU A 16 -0.29 -4.46 17.74
CA GLU A 16 1.13 -4.35 17.33
C GLU A 16 1.56 -2.89 17.04
N LYS A 17 1.30 -1.96 17.97
CA LYS A 17 1.51 -0.50 17.79
C LYS A 17 2.94 -0.05 17.42
N HIS A 18 3.93 -0.90 17.68
CA HIS A 18 5.35 -0.63 17.41
C HIS A 18 5.76 -1.00 15.97
N LYS A 19 4.86 -1.59 15.19
CA LYS A 19 5.08 -1.94 13.78
C LYS A 19 4.29 -1.01 12.87
N LEU A 20 4.81 -0.83 11.66
CA LEU A 20 4.15 -0.05 10.62
C LEU A 20 3.46 -0.98 9.62
N PHE A 21 2.14 -0.94 9.55
CA PHE A 21 1.36 -1.74 8.61
C PHE A 21 1.18 -1.01 7.28
N VAL A 22 1.46 -1.67 6.15
CA VAL A 22 1.22 -1.09 4.83
C VAL A 22 0.08 -1.77 4.09
N PHE A 23 -0.69 -1.01 3.31
CA PHE A 23 -1.82 -1.52 2.54
C PHE A 23 -2.05 -0.74 1.24
N GLY A 24 -2.90 -1.29 0.36
CA GLY A 24 -3.36 -0.58 -0.83
C GLY A 24 -4.45 0.45 -0.52
N ASP A 25 -4.24 1.68 -0.97
CA ASP A 25 -5.13 2.83 -0.76
C ASP A 25 -5.48 3.49 -2.11
N ASN A 26 -6.32 4.52 -2.09
CA ASN A 26 -6.67 5.34 -3.24
C ASN A 26 -6.28 6.81 -3.02
N VAL A 27 -6.09 7.55 -4.11
CA VAL A 27 -5.68 8.98 -4.07
C VAL A 27 -6.58 9.81 -3.16
N VAL A 28 -7.89 9.57 -3.14
CA VAL A 28 -8.83 10.34 -2.31
C VAL A 28 -8.91 9.88 -0.86
N ARG A 29 -8.19 8.81 -0.48
CA ARG A 29 -8.12 8.25 0.89
C ARG A 29 -9.49 7.92 1.51
N ARG A 30 -10.44 7.41 0.71
CA ARG A 30 -11.83 7.14 1.13
C ARG A 30 -12.31 5.71 0.83
N GLY A 31 -13.48 5.36 1.37
CA GLY A 31 -14.08 4.02 1.30
C GLY A 31 -13.47 3.05 2.31
N LEU A 32 -13.91 1.80 2.35
CA LEU A 32 -13.36 0.76 3.25
C LEU A 32 -13.24 -0.59 2.54
N GLY A 33 -13.09 -0.60 1.21
CA GLY A 33 -12.90 -1.84 0.46
C GLY A 33 -11.54 -2.50 0.72
N GLY A 34 -11.49 -3.84 0.67
CA GLY A 34 -10.25 -4.60 0.87
C GLY A 34 -9.66 -4.42 2.27
N GLN A 35 -8.34 -4.23 2.36
CA GLN A 35 -7.64 -4.02 3.63
C GLN A 35 -7.81 -2.61 4.21
N ALA A 36 -8.36 -1.66 3.45
CA ALA A 36 -8.60 -0.32 3.97
C ALA A 36 -9.57 -0.31 5.17
N LYS A 37 -10.54 -1.25 5.24
CA LYS A 37 -11.40 -1.41 6.44
C LYS A 37 -10.62 -1.73 7.71
N GLU A 38 -9.50 -2.42 7.58
CA GLU A 38 -8.70 -2.87 8.71
C GLU A 38 -7.67 -1.82 9.13
N MET A 39 -7.06 -1.12 8.17
CA MET A 39 -5.86 -0.29 8.45
C MET A 39 -6.06 1.21 8.29
N ARG A 40 -7.04 1.68 7.50
CA ARG A 40 -7.16 3.12 7.24
C ARG A 40 -7.61 3.86 8.50
N GLY A 41 -6.85 4.91 8.83
CA GLY A 41 -7.08 5.77 9.99
C GLY A 41 -6.35 5.31 11.25
N GLU A 42 -5.72 4.15 11.23
CA GLU A 42 -4.88 3.70 12.35
C GLU A 42 -3.53 4.44 12.32
N PRO A 43 -3.01 4.85 13.49
CA PRO A 43 -1.81 5.70 13.58
C PRO A 43 -0.51 5.00 13.15
N ASN A 44 -0.52 3.67 13.12
CA ASN A 44 0.60 2.83 12.72
C ASN A 44 0.35 2.13 11.38
N ALA A 45 -0.41 2.77 10.49
CA ALA A 45 -0.69 2.27 9.15
C ALA A 45 -0.45 3.32 8.05
N ILE A 46 0.13 2.90 6.93
CA ILE A 46 0.36 3.74 5.75
C ILE A 46 -0.24 3.08 4.50
N GLY A 47 -1.02 3.86 3.76
CA GLY A 47 -1.63 3.43 2.51
C GLY A 47 -0.77 3.80 1.31
N ILE A 48 -0.35 2.83 0.51
CA ILE A 48 0.27 3.06 -0.80
C ILE A 48 -0.83 3.24 -1.84
N ILE A 49 -0.74 4.29 -2.67
CA ILE A 49 -1.76 4.57 -3.68
C ILE A 49 -1.77 3.45 -4.73
N THR A 50 -2.94 2.82 -4.91
CA THR A 50 -3.19 1.74 -5.87
C THR A 50 -4.39 2.00 -6.78
N LYS A 51 -5.18 3.05 -6.50
CA LYS A 51 -6.34 3.50 -7.32
C LYS A 51 -6.54 5.01 -7.20
N PHE A 52 -7.36 5.61 -8.06
CA PHE A 52 -7.85 6.98 -7.84
C PHE A 52 -9.01 7.03 -6.85
N TYR A 53 -10.00 6.14 -7.03
CA TYR A 53 -11.25 6.14 -6.27
C TYR A 53 -11.59 4.74 -5.74
N PRO A 54 -12.35 4.63 -4.63
CA PRO A 54 -12.80 3.36 -4.06
C PRO A 54 -14.02 2.79 -4.80
N SER A 55 -13.97 2.70 -6.12
CA SER A 55 -15.03 2.13 -6.95
C SER A 55 -14.45 1.23 -8.05
N MET A 56 -15.31 0.55 -8.81
CA MET A 56 -14.92 -0.35 -9.91
C MET A 56 -15.18 0.26 -11.30
N THR A 57 -15.50 1.55 -11.40
CA THR A 57 -15.56 2.24 -12.70
C THR A 57 -14.16 2.38 -13.30
N ASP A 58 -14.05 2.45 -14.63
CA ASP A 58 -12.75 2.58 -15.31
C ASP A 58 -11.95 3.81 -14.85
N SER A 59 -12.63 4.93 -14.62
CA SER A 59 -12.04 6.17 -14.08
C SER A 59 -11.45 6.02 -12.67
N SER A 60 -11.74 4.92 -11.98
CA SER A 60 -11.19 4.64 -10.64
C SER A 60 -9.81 4.01 -10.68
N PHE A 61 -9.40 3.43 -11.81
CA PHE A 61 -8.15 2.71 -11.92
C PHE A 61 -7.00 3.60 -12.37
N LEU A 62 -5.81 3.28 -11.89
CA LEU A 62 -4.57 3.84 -12.42
C LEU A 62 -4.22 3.16 -13.74
N ASN A 63 -3.46 3.86 -14.57
CA ASN A 63 -2.70 3.30 -15.66
C ASN A 63 -1.31 3.94 -15.72
N ASP A 64 -0.41 3.38 -16.52
CA ASP A 64 0.99 3.81 -16.56
C ASP A 64 1.21 5.23 -17.10
N SER A 65 0.23 5.85 -17.75
CA SER A 65 0.32 7.28 -18.11
C SER A 65 0.35 8.19 -16.87
N PHE A 66 -0.17 7.72 -15.73
CA PHE A 66 -0.14 8.44 -14.46
C PHE A 66 1.13 8.20 -13.64
N TYR A 67 2.11 7.42 -14.13
CA TYR A 67 3.26 7.00 -13.34
C TYR A 67 4.00 8.15 -12.64
N LYS A 68 4.29 9.25 -13.36
CA LYS A 68 4.96 10.42 -12.78
C LYS A 68 4.13 11.05 -11.65
N ARG A 69 2.83 11.26 -11.89
CA ARG A 69 1.91 11.80 -10.89
C ARG A 69 1.76 10.86 -9.69
N TRP A 70 1.75 9.55 -9.93
CA TRP A 70 1.71 8.55 -8.87
C TRP A 70 2.95 8.61 -7.97
N LEU A 71 4.16 8.78 -8.57
CA LEU A 71 5.39 8.99 -7.80
C LEU A 71 5.30 10.25 -6.92
N GLU A 72 4.85 11.37 -7.48
CA GLU A 72 4.68 12.62 -6.74
C GLU A 72 3.71 12.46 -5.56
N LEU A 73 2.55 11.82 -5.80
CA LEU A 73 1.54 11.61 -4.76
C LEU A 73 1.95 10.58 -3.69
N SER A 74 2.78 9.60 -4.05
CA SER A 74 3.18 8.51 -3.16
C SER A 74 4.52 8.76 -2.46
N ALA A 75 5.26 9.81 -2.85
CA ALA A 75 6.61 10.07 -2.37
C ALA A 75 6.69 10.13 -0.83
N ASN A 76 5.75 10.81 -0.18
CA ASN A 76 5.73 10.94 1.28
C ASN A 76 5.35 9.62 1.97
N ASP A 77 4.46 8.81 1.40
CA ASP A 77 4.12 7.48 1.94
C ASP A 77 5.33 6.55 1.87
N ILE A 78 6.00 6.54 0.71
CA ILE A 78 7.18 5.72 0.46
C ILE A 78 8.35 6.14 1.36
N LEU A 79 8.57 7.44 1.52
CA LEU A 79 9.61 7.96 2.41
C LEU A 79 9.37 7.55 3.86
N GLN A 80 8.14 7.68 4.36
CA GLN A 80 7.81 7.24 5.73
C GLN A 80 8.03 5.74 5.93
N ILE A 81 7.70 4.91 4.93
CA ILE A 81 7.95 3.46 4.98
C ILE A 81 9.46 3.18 5.08
N PHE A 82 10.29 3.84 4.28
CA PHE A 82 11.74 3.62 4.31
C PHE A 82 12.44 4.20 5.55
N LEU A 83 11.91 5.28 6.12
CA LEU A 83 12.47 5.91 7.32
C LEU A 83 11.97 5.27 8.62
N PHE A 84 10.99 4.37 8.55
CA PHE A 84 10.48 3.71 9.75
C PHE A 84 11.56 2.81 10.38
N PRO A 85 11.96 3.05 11.64
CA PRO A 85 13.15 2.43 12.21
C PRO A 85 12.92 0.98 12.70
N TYR A 86 11.68 0.50 12.70
CA TYR A 86 11.31 -0.82 13.19
C TYR A 86 10.78 -1.72 12.07
N ILE A 87 9.85 -2.61 12.39
CA ILE A 87 9.32 -3.60 11.47
C ILE A 87 8.20 -3.00 10.62
N VAL A 88 8.35 -3.10 9.30
CA VAL A 88 7.27 -2.85 8.35
C VAL A 88 6.52 -4.17 8.09
N VAL A 89 5.21 -4.19 8.35
CA VAL A 89 4.34 -5.33 8.06
C VAL A 89 3.74 -5.19 6.67
N TRP A 90 4.07 -6.13 5.79
CA TRP A 90 3.61 -6.17 4.41
C TRP A 90 2.62 -7.33 4.19
N PRO A 91 1.46 -7.10 3.53
CA PRO A 91 0.52 -8.18 3.22
C PRO A 91 1.14 -9.24 2.31
N ARG A 92 1.07 -10.53 2.69
CA ARG A 92 1.65 -11.63 1.88
C ARG A 92 1.07 -11.69 0.47
N MET A 93 -0.20 -11.33 0.31
CA MET A 93 -0.88 -11.24 -1.00
C MET A 93 -0.40 -10.07 -1.90
N GLY A 94 0.54 -9.25 -1.42
CA GLY A 94 1.04 -8.07 -2.12
C GLY A 94 0.14 -6.85 -2.02
N ILE A 95 0.63 -5.72 -2.53
CA ILE A 95 -0.09 -4.45 -2.59
C ILE A 95 -0.40 -4.13 -4.06
N GLY A 96 -1.63 -3.65 -4.32
CA GLY A 96 -2.09 -3.36 -5.68
C GLY A 96 -2.65 -4.58 -6.43
N THR A 97 -2.73 -5.72 -5.75
CA THR A 97 -3.43 -6.92 -6.20
C THR A 97 -4.94 -6.81 -5.92
N GLY A 98 -5.73 -7.76 -6.42
CA GLY A 98 -7.18 -7.81 -6.19
C GLY A 98 -7.92 -6.60 -6.79
N LEU A 99 -8.61 -5.82 -5.96
CA LEU A 99 -9.52 -4.73 -6.39
C LEU A 99 -8.84 -3.57 -7.14
N ALA A 100 -7.51 -3.46 -7.05
CA ALA A 100 -6.74 -2.41 -7.71
C ALA A 100 -6.26 -2.78 -9.11
N GLN A 101 -6.08 -4.08 -9.41
CA GLN A 101 -5.71 -4.59 -10.73
C GLN A 101 -4.47 -3.92 -11.35
N LEU A 102 -3.47 -3.53 -10.54
CA LEU A 102 -2.32 -2.78 -11.05
C LEU A 102 -1.47 -3.59 -12.02
N GLN A 103 -1.35 -4.91 -11.84
CA GLN A 103 -0.57 -5.76 -12.73
C GLN A 103 -1.06 -5.68 -14.19
N GLU A 104 -2.38 -5.52 -14.39
CA GLU A 104 -3.00 -5.44 -15.71
C GLU A 104 -3.10 -3.98 -16.19
N LYS A 105 -3.56 -3.07 -15.33
CA LYS A 105 -3.89 -1.69 -15.73
C LYS A 105 -2.70 -0.73 -15.65
N ALA A 106 -1.76 -0.94 -14.73
CA ALA A 106 -0.62 -0.06 -14.48
C ALA A 106 0.67 -0.86 -14.09
N PRO A 107 1.20 -1.70 -14.99
CA PRO A 107 2.29 -2.62 -14.66
C PRO A 107 3.59 -1.94 -14.22
N LYS A 108 3.89 -0.70 -14.66
CA LYS A 108 5.06 0.05 -14.17
C LYS A 108 4.89 0.48 -12.72
N ILE A 109 3.67 0.90 -12.34
CA ILE A 109 3.35 1.22 -10.94
C ILE A 109 3.46 -0.04 -10.09
N PHE A 110 2.84 -1.15 -10.53
CA PHE A 110 2.92 -2.44 -9.83
C PHE A 110 4.37 -2.88 -9.59
N ARG A 111 5.21 -2.84 -10.63
CA ARG A 111 6.63 -3.18 -10.53
C ARG A 111 7.39 -2.27 -9.55
N THR A 112 7.05 -0.99 -9.48
CA THR A 112 7.70 -0.06 -8.55
C THR A 112 7.35 -0.38 -7.11
N ILE A 113 6.10 -0.76 -6.83
CA ILE A 113 5.68 -1.25 -5.50
C ILE A 113 6.42 -2.53 -5.12
N GLU A 114 6.59 -3.47 -6.06
CA GLU A 114 7.38 -4.68 -5.84
C GLU A 114 8.87 -4.39 -5.59
N LEU A 115 9.46 -3.39 -6.26
CA LEU A 115 10.83 -2.95 -5.99
C LEU A 115 10.98 -2.31 -4.60
N ILE A 116 9.96 -1.57 -4.13
CA ILE A 116 9.95 -1.04 -2.76
C ILE A 116 9.96 -2.19 -1.75
N LYS A 117 9.12 -3.21 -1.95
CA LYS A 117 9.09 -4.42 -1.12
C LYS A 117 10.44 -5.12 -1.10
N LEU A 118 11.03 -5.40 -2.27
CA LEU A 118 12.36 -6.02 -2.39
C LEU A 118 13.44 -5.19 -1.69
N LYS A 119 13.39 -3.86 -1.81
CA LYS A 119 14.37 -2.99 -1.13
C LYS A 119 14.26 -3.11 0.40
N LEU A 120 13.05 -3.20 0.95
CA LEU A 120 12.83 -3.41 2.38
C LEU A 120 13.33 -4.78 2.85
N GLU A 121 13.20 -5.83 2.02
CA GLU A 121 13.75 -7.16 2.28
C GLU A 121 15.28 -7.17 2.32
N MET A 122 15.93 -6.36 1.47
CA MET A 122 17.40 -6.26 1.42
C MET A 122 18.01 -5.36 2.51
N THR A 123 17.18 -4.75 3.36
CA THR A 123 17.64 -3.84 4.43
C THR A 123 17.61 -4.61 5.76
N ASP A 124 18.62 -5.47 5.90
CA ASP A 124 19.01 -6.14 7.16
C ASP A 124 20.08 -5.32 7.88
#